data_AF-A0A1I1MWQ5-F1
#
_entry.id   AF-A0A1I1MWQ5-F1
#
_cell.length_a   1.000
_cell.length_b   1.000
_cell.length_c   1.000
_cell.angle_alpha   90.00
_cell.angle_beta   90.00
_cell.angle_gamma   90.00
#
_symmetry.space_group_name_H-M   'P 1'
#
loop_
_entity.id
_entity.type
_entity.pdbx_description
1 polymer ?
#
loop_
_entity_poly.entity_id
_entity_poly.type
_entity_poly.pdbx_seq_one_letter_code
_entity_poly.pdbx_strand_id
1 'polypeptide(L)'
;MPKSIVILNLLADKSDGAFDKLEQGLIEMNRSSGTQVEVIDAAEYVFNFKKGNIFHSDKKKVKTYLEEMSDVRMKLFNAKKIVISAHGTEKDSDHCFNKVTKGDVIFSHTQLVKFLKCFLLSGGNFNIDLMICYAARTANYAGPQLKDVRKHDIITSFAYKVFKGLKNSAPYKVSIVGRVGACGYVSGQKPAKKGRTVPDLFIGVESETTTSQRRLLPTLKDGYLVEKEKIEATLGKVAMNEMYSKFHPSYSMTEQSLQVIRADTMPEIQYKSYLLKKASWNDLRHTLQTTTKEKDLYGTLVYFDCPPGIMVMDMSNNRELYHGAI
;
A
#
# COMPACT_ATOMS: atom_id res chain seq x y z
N MET A 1 -15.79 -12.03 -4.25
CA MET A 1 -14.60 -12.29 -5.10
C MET A 1 -13.75 -13.38 -4.44
N PRO A 2 -13.14 -14.30 -5.20
CA PRO A 2 -12.20 -15.26 -4.64
C PRO A 2 -11.06 -14.51 -3.93
N LYS A 3 -10.63 -15.01 -2.78
CA LYS A 3 -9.49 -14.43 -2.05
C LYS A 3 -8.21 -14.82 -2.80
N SER A 4 -7.32 -13.85 -3.03
CA SER A 4 -6.02 -14.12 -3.66
C SER A 4 -4.87 -13.94 -2.66
N ILE A 5 -3.78 -14.69 -2.87
CA ILE A 5 -2.45 -14.43 -2.32
C ILE A 5 -1.63 -13.87 -3.46
N VAL A 6 -1.06 -12.68 -3.28
CA VAL A 6 -0.25 -12.04 -4.31
C VAL A 6 1.22 -12.09 -3.90
N ILE A 7 2.05 -12.74 -4.71
CA ILE A 7 3.51 -12.77 -4.55
C ILE A 7 4.09 -11.59 -5.32
N LEU A 8 4.68 -10.64 -4.61
CA LEU A 8 5.49 -9.57 -5.20
C LEU A 8 6.94 -10.05 -5.22
N ASN A 9 7.38 -10.56 -6.37
CA ASN A 9 8.72 -11.08 -6.54
C ASN A 9 9.72 -9.98 -6.85
N LEU A 10 10.64 -9.69 -5.93
CA LEU A 10 11.66 -8.66 -6.12
C LEU A 10 12.93 -9.22 -6.80
N LEU A 11 13.04 -10.54 -6.96
CA LEU A 11 14.21 -11.21 -7.52
C LEU A 11 14.24 -11.06 -9.04
N ALA A 12 15.32 -10.47 -9.56
CA ALA A 12 15.58 -10.41 -11.00
C ALA A 12 16.13 -11.74 -11.54
N ASP A 13 16.82 -12.50 -10.69
CA ASP A 13 17.34 -13.82 -11.02
C ASP A 13 16.52 -14.90 -10.30
N LYS A 14 15.85 -15.77 -11.07
CA LYS A 14 15.06 -16.90 -10.55
C LYS A 14 15.77 -18.25 -10.72
N SER A 15 17.02 -18.25 -11.18
CA SER A 15 17.74 -19.47 -11.58
C SER A 15 18.02 -20.45 -10.44
N ASP A 16 17.91 -20.02 -9.18
CA ASP A 16 18.13 -20.90 -8.03
C ASP A 16 16.93 -21.82 -7.69
N GLY A 17 15.81 -21.64 -8.39
CA GLY A 17 14.57 -22.41 -8.22
C GLY A 17 13.92 -22.23 -6.83
N ALA A 18 14.41 -21.33 -5.99
CA ALA A 18 13.83 -21.06 -4.67
C ALA A 18 12.47 -20.37 -4.83
N PHE A 19 12.35 -19.48 -5.82
CA PHE A 19 11.10 -18.83 -6.18
C PHE A 19 10.04 -19.83 -6.66
N ASP A 20 10.40 -20.74 -7.59
CA ASP A 20 9.46 -21.72 -8.14
C ASP A 20 8.92 -22.64 -7.04
N LYS A 21 9.77 -23.05 -6.09
CA LYS A 21 9.36 -23.84 -4.93
C LYS A 21 8.42 -23.06 -4.01
N LEU A 22 8.65 -21.76 -3.82
CA LEU A 22 7.77 -20.88 -3.05
C LEU A 22 6.38 -20.80 -3.70
N GLU A 23 6.33 -20.52 -5.00
CA GLU A 23 5.08 -20.43 -5.75
C GLU A 23 4.31 -21.75 -5.69
N GLN A 24 4.95 -22.87 -6.04
CA GLN A 24 4.34 -24.20 -6.00
C GLN A 24 3.84 -24.57 -4.60
N GLY A 25 4.64 -24.31 -3.57
CA GLY A 25 4.26 -24.57 -2.18
C GLY A 25 3.02 -23.76 -1.75
N LEU A 26 2.93 -22.50 -2.15
CA LEU A 26 1.75 -21.67 -1.88
C LEU A 26 0.51 -22.17 -2.64
N ILE A 27 0.66 -22.57 -3.91
CA ILE A 27 -0.43 -23.15 -4.70
C ILE A 27 -0.96 -24.43 -4.04
N GLU A 28 -0.06 -25.34 -3.67
CA GLU A 28 -0.43 -26.62 -3.05
C GLU A 28 -1.15 -26.43 -1.72
N MET A 29 -0.63 -25.57 -0.84
CA MET A 29 -1.25 -25.30 0.46
C MET A 29 -2.65 -24.67 0.36
N ASN A 30 -2.93 -23.95 -0.72
CA ASN A 30 -4.18 -23.22 -0.89
C ASN A 30 -5.19 -23.91 -1.82
N ARG A 31 -4.80 -25.03 -2.46
CA ARG A 31 -5.62 -25.78 -3.41
C ARG A 31 -7.01 -26.15 -2.85
N SER A 32 -7.09 -26.61 -1.60
CA SER A 32 -8.36 -27.00 -0.96
C SER A 32 -9.25 -25.81 -0.58
N SER A 33 -8.66 -24.63 -0.39
CA SER A 33 -9.39 -23.42 0.01
C SER A 33 -9.96 -22.63 -1.17
N GLY A 34 -9.58 -22.98 -2.40
CA GLY A 34 -9.90 -22.20 -3.61
C GLY A 34 -9.24 -20.81 -3.64
N THR A 35 -8.31 -20.51 -2.72
CA THR A 35 -7.56 -19.25 -2.71
C THR A 35 -6.58 -19.27 -3.89
N GLN A 36 -6.68 -18.27 -4.78
CA GLN A 36 -5.79 -18.16 -5.94
C GLN A 36 -4.43 -17.61 -5.53
N VAL A 37 -3.36 -18.05 -6.19
CA VAL A 37 -2.01 -17.50 -6.03
C VAL A 37 -1.67 -16.75 -7.32
N GLU A 38 -1.33 -15.47 -7.19
CA GLU A 38 -0.93 -14.62 -8.31
C GLU A 38 0.52 -14.17 -8.11
N VAL A 39 1.31 -14.20 -9.19
CA VAL A 39 2.69 -13.71 -9.19
C VAL A 39 2.76 -12.38 -9.93
N ILE A 40 3.36 -11.40 -9.28
CA ILE A 40 3.75 -10.12 -9.88
C ILE A 40 5.27 -10.09 -9.89
N ASP A 41 5.86 -10.22 -11.09
CA ASP A 41 7.29 -10.03 -11.27
C ASP A 41 7.63 -8.55 -11.14
N ALA A 42 8.28 -8.18 -10.05
CA ALA A 42 8.53 -6.80 -9.71
C ALA A 42 9.98 -6.37 -9.91
N ALA A 43 10.81 -7.21 -10.53
CA ALA A 43 12.20 -6.86 -10.84
C ALA A 43 12.31 -5.57 -11.69
N GLU A 44 11.42 -5.40 -12.67
CA GLU A 44 11.39 -4.18 -13.50
C GLU A 44 10.94 -2.94 -12.70
N TYR A 45 9.91 -3.09 -11.84
CA TYR A 45 9.50 -2.00 -10.94
C TYR A 45 10.63 -1.60 -9.99
N VAL A 46 11.39 -2.56 -9.46
CA VAL A 46 12.58 -2.33 -8.63
C VAL A 46 13.63 -1.54 -9.41
N PHE A 47 13.94 -1.97 -10.63
CA PHE A 47 14.93 -1.30 -11.47
C PHE A 47 14.55 0.16 -11.76
N ASN A 48 13.30 0.40 -12.14
CA ASN A 48 12.78 1.74 -12.41
C ASN A 48 12.72 2.61 -11.15
N PHE A 49 12.36 2.03 -10.00
CA PHE A 49 12.38 2.71 -8.70
C PHE A 49 13.78 3.21 -8.34
N LYS A 50 14.79 2.34 -8.46
CA LYS A 50 16.18 2.68 -8.10
C LYS A 50 16.78 3.78 -8.96
N LYS A 51 16.41 3.83 -10.24
CA LYS A 51 16.89 4.87 -11.15
C LYS A 51 16.20 6.23 -10.94
N GLY A 52 15.19 6.32 -10.06
CA GLY A 52 14.33 7.50 -9.98
C GLY A 52 13.43 7.67 -11.22
N ASN A 53 13.40 6.65 -12.10
CA ASN A 53 12.77 6.71 -13.41
C ASN A 53 11.24 6.50 -13.37
N ILE A 54 10.68 6.18 -12.21
CA ILE A 54 9.22 6.08 -12.00
C ILE A 54 8.49 7.34 -12.47
N PHE A 55 9.18 8.49 -12.50
CA PHE A 55 8.59 9.77 -12.89
C PHE A 55 9.21 10.44 -14.13
N HIS A 56 10.21 9.83 -14.80
CA HIS A 56 11.08 10.55 -15.75
C HIS A 56 11.22 9.94 -17.16
N SER A 57 10.42 8.92 -17.52
CA SER A 57 10.52 8.33 -18.87
C SER A 57 9.46 8.84 -19.85
N ASP A 58 9.69 8.59 -21.14
CA ASP A 58 8.80 8.84 -22.29
C ASP A 58 7.30 8.79 -21.92
N LYS A 59 6.54 9.85 -22.25
CA LYS A 59 5.10 10.00 -21.90
C LYS A 59 4.26 8.77 -22.27
N LYS A 60 4.59 8.07 -23.36
CA LYS A 60 3.89 6.85 -23.77
C LYS A 60 4.17 5.68 -22.82
N LYS A 61 5.41 5.54 -22.35
CA LYS A 61 5.82 4.54 -21.35
C LYS A 61 5.25 4.86 -19.97
N VAL A 62 5.18 6.13 -19.60
CA VAL A 62 4.57 6.56 -18.32
C VAL A 62 3.10 6.17 -18.25
N LYS A 63 2.33 6.36 -19.34
CA LYS A 63 0.91 5.99 -19.35
C LYS A 63 0.70 4.49 -19.11
N THR A 64 1.42 3.63 -19.85
CA THR A 64 1.37 2.18 -19.66
C THR A 64 1.81 1.78 -18.26
N TYR A 65 2.89 2.37 -17.76
CA TYR A 65 3.41 2.12 -16.42
C TYR A 65 2.42 2.51 -15.32
N LEU A 66 1.71 3.64 -15.46
CA LEU A 66 0.67 4.06 -14.52
C LEU A 66 -0.55 3.14 -14.53
N GLU A 67 -0.96 2.66 -15.72
CA GLU A 67 -2.05 1.69 -15.87
C GLU A 67 -1.67 0.35 -15.23
N GLU A 68 -0.48 -0.19 -15.53
CA GLU A 68 0.05 -1.40 -14.93
C GLU A 68 0.21 -1.28 -13.42
N MET A 69 0.77 -0.16 -12.93
CA MET A 69 0.86 0.10 -11.50
C MET A 69 -0.51 0.12 -10.84
N SER A 70 -1.54 0.66 -11.49
CA SER A 70 -2.87 0.70 -10.92
C SER A 70 -3.51 -0.68 -10.84
N ASP A 71 -3.33 -1.53 -11.85
CA ASP A 71 -3.73 -2.94 -11.79
C ASP A 71 -3.02 -3.68 -10.65
N VAL A 72 -1.71 -3.48 -10.48
CA VAL A 72 -0.94 -4.04 -9.37
C VAL A 72 -1.48 -3.54 -8.02
N ARG A 73 -1.73 -2.23 -7.87
CA ARG A 73 -2.31 -1.63 -6.66
C ARG A 73 -3.63 -2.28 -6.28
N MET A 74 -4.51 -2.47 -7.26
CA MET A 74 -5.81 -3.10 -7.04
C MET A 74 -5.70 -4.58 -6.66
N LYS A 75 -4.77 -5.33 -7.28
CA LYS A 75 -4.48 -6.71 -6.88
C LYS A 75 -4.00 -6.79 -5.44
N LEU A 76 -3.08 -5.92 -5.03
CA LEU A 76 -2.58 -5.88 -3.66
C LEU A 76 -3.65 -5.45 -2.66
N PHE A 77 -4.51 -4.49 -3.02
CA PHE A 77 -5.60 -4.02 -2.16
C PHE A 77 -6.63 -5.11 -1.86
N ASN A 78 -6.94 -5.93 -2.87
CA ASN A 78 -7.90 -7.04 -2.73
C ASN A 78 -7.26 -8.34 -2.23
N ALA A 79 -5.93 -8.39 -2.10
CA ALA A 79 -5.22 -9.57 -1.68
C ALA A 79 -5.52 -9.90 -0.21
N LYS A 80 -5.78 -11.18 0.08
CA LYS A 80 -5.86 -11.69 1.46
C LYS A 80 -4.51 -11.60 2.17
N LYS A 81 -3.44 -11.83 1.42
CA LYS A 81 -2.05 -11.81 1.86
C LYS A 81 -1.16 -11.36 0.70
N ILE A 82 -0.20 -10.50 1.00
CA ILE A 82 0.87 -10.08 0.09
C ILE A 82 2.14 -10.78 0.54
N VAL A 83 2.79 -11.54 -0.34
CA VAL A 83 4.06 -12.22 -0.07
C VAL A 83 5.17 -11.44 -0.76
N ILE A 84 6.13 -10.92 -0.01
CA ILE A 84 7.32 -10.27 -0.58
C ILE A 84 8.42 -11.31 -0.66
N SER A 85 8.88 -11.60 -1.88
CA SER A 85 9.96 -12.55 -2.15
C SER A 85 11.25 -11.81 -2.46
N ALA A 86 12.28 -12.05 -1.65
CA ALA A 86 13.65 -11.60 -1.84
C ALA A 86 14.60 -12.49 -1.00
N HIS A 87 15.91 -12.38 -1.18
CA HIS A 87 16.84 -13.01 -0.26
C HIS A 87 17.18 -12.12 0.92
N GLY A 88 17.52 -12.74 2.04
CA GLY A 88 18.17 -12.12 3.17
C GLY A 88 19.41 -12.91 3.56
N THR A 89 20.23 -12.32 4.42
CA THR A 89 21.47 -12.93 4.90
C THR A 89 21.49 -12.91 6.41
N GLU A 90 22.15 -13.90 7.02
CA GLU A 90 22.32 -13.98 8.46
C GLU A 90 23.12 -12.79 9.03
N LYS A 91 23.89 -12.09 8.20
CA LYS A 91 24.79 -11.00 8.65
C LYS A 91 24.16 -9.61 8.52
N ASP A 92 22.93 -9.49 8.05
CA ASP A 92 22.31 -8.20 7.73
C ASP A 92 20.86 -8.15 8.25
N SER A 93 20.49 -7.02 8.87
CA SER A 93 19.16 -6.77 9.43
C SER A 93 18.49 -5.52 8.83
N ASP A 94 19.05 -5.01 7.74
CA ASP A 94 18.77 -3.71 7.14
C ASP A 94 18.47 -3.79 5.65
N HIS A 95 18.82 -4.88 4.97
CA HIS A 95 18.72 -5.03 3.52
C HIS A 95 18.07 -6.36 3.10
N CYS A 96 17.48 -6.36 1.91
CA CYS A 96 17.16 -7.55 1.14
C CYS A 96 17.99 -7.59 -0.15
N PHE A 97 18.24 -8.79 -0.68
CA PHE A 97 19.25 -9.07 -1.69
C PHE A 97 18.68 -9.89 -2.85
N ASN A 98 19.34 -9.79 -4.01
CA ASN A 98 18.96 -10.55 -5.21
C ASN A 98 19.51 -11.98 -5.22
N LYS A 99 20.49 -12.30 -4.36
CA LYS A 99 21.04 -13.66 -4.17
C LYS A 99 21.41 -13.87 -2.70
N VAL A 100 21.44 -15.12 -2.26
CA VAL A 100 21.77 -15.52 -0.88
C VAL A 100 23.20 -15.12 -0.46
N THR A 101 24.17 -15.21 -1.36
CA THR A 101 25.59 -14.96 -1.07
C THR A 101 26.15 -13.80 -1.91
N LYS A 102 26.56 -12.71 -1.25
CA LYS A 102 27.20 -11.53 -1.88
C LYS A 102 26.41 -10.92 -3.06
N GLY A 103 25.10 -11.13 -3.13
CA GLY A 103 24.26 -10.55 -4.16
C GLY A 103 24.10 -9.04 -4.00
N ASP A 104 23.66 -8.38 -5.06
CA ASP A 104 23.35 -6.95 -5.01
C ASP A 104 22.19 -6.70 -4.04
N VAL A 105 22.35 -5.68 -3.20
CA VAL A 105 21.27 -5.15 -2.37
C VAL A 105 20.12 -4.74 -3.28
N ILE A 106 18.95 -5.34 -3.11
CA ILE A 106 17.71 -4.90 -3.75
C ILE A 106 17.24 -3.65 -3.05
N PHE A 107 16.97 -3.71 -1.74
CA PHE A 107 16.52 -2.55 -0.99
C PHE A 107 17.08 -2.58 0.43
N SER A 108 17.39 -1.40 0.97
CA SER A 108 17.34 -1.21 2.42
C SER A 108 15.88 -1.23 2.91
N HIS A 109 15.65 -1.45 4.20
CA HIS A 109 14.31 -1.47 4.78
C HIS A 109 13.56 -0.15 4.49
N THR A 110 14.27 0.98 4.47
CA THR A 110 13.70 2.30 4.17
C THR A 110 13.31 2.41 2.70
N GLN A 111 14.13 1.89 1.79
CA GLN A 111 13.80 1.86 0.36
C GLN A 111 12.62 0.94 0.09
N LEU A 112 12.56 -0.23 0.74
CA LEU A 112 11.42 -1.14 0.61
C LEU A 112 10.12 -0.50 1.11
N VAL A 113 10.16 0.24 2.22
CA VAL A 113 8.99 1.01 2.71
C VAL A 113 8.53 2.02 1.66
N LYS A 114 9.45 2.79 1.07
CA LYS A 114 9.11 3.76 0.02
C LYS A 114 8.54 3.08 -1.21
N PHE A 115 9.14 1.97 -1.63
CA PHE A 115 8.69 1.16 -2.76
C PHE A 115 7.27 0.61 -2.53
N LEU A 116 7.00 0.00 -1.37
CA LEU A 116 5.69 -0.55 -1.05
C LEU A 116 4.60 0.54 -1.01
N LYS A 117 4.92 1.73 -0.51
CA LYS A 117 3.97 2.87 -0.52
C LYS A 117 3.50 3.27 -1.92
N CYS A 118 4.30 3.01 -2.96
CA CYS A 118 3.86 3.25 -4.33
C CYS A 118 2.69 2.32 -4.74
N PHE A 119 2.55 1.17 -4.08
CA PHE A 119 1.55 0.16 -4.42
C PHE A 119 0.42 0.01 -3.39
N LEU A 120 0.63 0.37 -2.13
CA LEU A 120 -0.40 0.23 -1.09
C LEU A 120 -1.38 1.41 -1.14
N LEU A 121 -2.65 1.12 -1.43
CA LEU A 121 -3.72 2.12 -1.42
C LEU A 121 -4.13 2.51 0.02
N SER A 122 -4.58 3.77 0.15
CA SER A 122 -5.18 4.31 1.37
C SER A 122 -6.38 3.47 1.83
N GLY A 123 -6.62 3.36 3.14
CA GLY A 123 -7.75 2.60 3.71
C GLY A 123 -7.64 1.07 3.63
N GLY A 124 -6.58 0.52 3.02
CA GLY A 124 -6.37 -0.92 2.91
C GLY A 124 -6.02 -1.61 4.23
N ASN A 125 -6.31 -2.91 4.30
CA ASN A 125 -5.88 -3.80 5.40
C ASN A 125 -4.90 -4.84 4.84
N PHE A 126 -3.61 -4.59 5.00
CA PHE A 126 -2.56 -5.36 4.35
C PHE A 126 -1.91 -6.37 5.29
N ASN A 127 -1.99 -7.65 4.93
CA ASN A 127 -1.25 -8.73 5.60
C ASN A 127 -0.03 -9.08 4.77
N ILE A 128 1.15 -8.62 5.18
CA ILE A 128 2.39 -8.76 4.42
C ILE A 128 3.25 -9.87 5.04
N ASP A 129 3.66 -10.81 4.21
CA ASP A 129 4.51 -11.93 4.57
C ASP A 129 5.87 -11.76 3.88
N LEU A 130 6.90 -11.46 4.66
CA LEU A 130 8.27 -11.34 4.18
C LEU A 130 8.87 -12.74 4.08
N MET A 131 8.72 -13.36 2.90
CA MET A 131 9.41 -14.59 2.52
C MET A 131 10.87 -14.25 2.14
N ILE A 132 11.57 -13.75 3.15
CA ILE A 132 12.96 -13.28 3.10
C ILE A 132 13.67 -13.94 4.27
N CYS A 133 14.72 -14.72 3.99
CA CYS A 133 15.52 -15.39 5.01
C CYS A 133 15.99 -14.37 6.07
N TYR A 134 15.88 -14.73 7.34
CA TYR A 134 16.35 -13.90 8.45
C TYR A 134 15.70 -12.51 8.58
N ALA A 135 14.59 -12.20 7.90
CA ALA A 135 13.94 -10.89 8.00
C ALA A 135 13.47 -10.50 9.42
N ALA A 136 13.17 -11.48 10.29
CA ALA A 136 12.84 -11.24 11.69
C ALA A 136 14.04 -11.42 12.64
N ARG A 137 15.25 -11.64 12.11
CA ARG A 137 16.47 -11.70 12.91
C ARG A 137 16.78 -10.34 13.51
N THR A 138 17.28 -10.35 14.73
CA THR A 138 17.62 -9.15 15.51
C THR A 138 19.12 -8.93 15.54
N ALA A 139 19.55 -7.68 15.70
CA ALA A 139 20.97 -7.32 15.73
C ALA A 139 21.77 -8.09 16.80
N ASN A 140 21.15 -8.38 17.94
CA ASN A 140 21.78 -9.06 19.07
C ASN A 140 21.80 -10.60 18.97
N TYR A 141 21.32 -11.18 17.86
CA TYR A 141 21.29 -12.63 17.70
C TYR A 141 22.04 -13.08 16.44
N ALA A 142 23.10 -13.85 16.66
CA ALA A 142 23.99 -14.32 15.61
C ALA A 142 23.74 -15.78 15.15
N GLY A 143 22.87 -16.52 15.85
CA GLY A 143 22.67 -17.96 15.60
C GLY A 143 21.85 -18.27 14.34
N PRO A 144 21.89 -19.53 13.87
CA PRO A 144 21.18 -19.94 12.65
C PRO A 144 19.65 -19.99 12.82
N GLN A 145 19.12 -20.18 14.03
CA GLN A 145 17.68 -20.23 14.32
C GLN A 145 17.36 -19.69 15.72
N LEU A 146 16.64 -18.57 15.82
CA LEU A 146 16.07 -18.10 17.09
C LEU A 146 14.96 -19.05 17.54
N LYS A 147 15.09 -19.62 18.74
CA LYS A 147 13.96 -20.26 19.43
C LYS A 147 13.06 -19.22 20.11
N ASP A 148 13.67 -18.18 20.70
CA ASP A 148 12.99 -17.08 21.36
C ASP A 148 13.65 -15.74 21.00
N VAL A 149 12.87 -14.81 20.45
CA VAL A 149 13.30 -13.43 20.20
C VAL A 149 12.86 -12.58 21.38
N ARG A 150 13.80 -11.93 22.07
CA ARG A 150 13.45 -10.99 23.14
C ARG A 150 12.65 -9.84 22.55
N LYS A 151 11.53 -9.48 23.19
CA LYS A 151 10.62 -8.44 22.68
C LYS A 151 11.33 -7.11 22.34
N HIS A 152 12.29 -6.70 23.16
CA HIS A 152 13.07 -5.48 22.92
C HIS A 152 14.03 -5.59 21.73
N ASP A 153 14.48 -6.79 21.36
CA ASP A 153 15.38 -6.98 20.24
C ASP A 153 14.65 -6.96 18.91
N ILE A 154 13.35 -7.30 18.89
CA ILE A 154 12.50 -7.31 17.67
C ILE A 154 12.60 -5.97 16.93
N ILE A 155 12.73 -4.85 17.65
CA ILE A 155 12.80 -3.52 17.05
C ILE A 155 13.97 -3.32 16.09
N THR A 156 15.01 -4.15 16.23
CA THR A 156 16.21 -4.12 15.40
C THR A 156 16.08 -4.98 14.14
N SER A 157 15.02 -5.78 14.02
CA SER A 157 14.81 -6.64 12.85
C SER A 157 14.38 -5.87 11.61
N PHE A 158 14.75 -6.37 10.43
CA PHE A 158 14.35 -5.83 9.14
C PHE A 158 12.82 -5.72 9.04
N ALA A 159 12.11 -6.79 9.40
CA ALA A 159 10.65 -6.87 9.38
C ALA A 159 9.99 -5.79 10.26
N TYR A 160 10.51 -5.56 11.47
CA TYR A 160 9.99 -4.51 12.35
C TYR A 160 10.24 -3.11 11.78
N LYS A 161 11.44 -2.86 11.23
CA LYS A 161 11.78 -1.57 10.63
C LYS A 161 10.86 -1.25 9.44
N VAL A 162 10.55 -2.25 8.60
CA VAL A 162 9.56 -2.12 7.51
C VAL A 162 8.16 -1.85 8.06
N PHE A 163 7.72 -2.63 9.06
CA PHE A 163 6.41 -2.44 9.71
C PHE A 163 6.25 -1.02 10.26
N LYS A 164 7.23 -0.55 11.04
CA LYS A 164 7.24 0.79 11.62
C LYS A 164 7.20 1.87 10.53
N GLY A 165 7.97 1.69 9.46
CA GLY A 165 7.99 2.62 8.34
C GLY A 165 6.65 2.73 7.60
N LEU A 166 5.97 1.60 7.39
CA LEU A 166 4.63 1.59 6.77
C LEU A 166 3.57 2.17 7.70
N LYS A 167 3.55 1.76 8.97
CA LYS A 167 2.56 2.21 9.96
C LYS A 167 2.56 3.72 10.18
N ASN A 168 3.72 4.36 10.16
CA ASN A 168 3.84 5.80 10.47
C ASN A 168 3.38 6.74 9.35
N SER A 169 2.98 6.21 8.19
CA SER A 169 3.01 7.00 6.96
C SER A 169 1.71 7.11 6.19
N ALA A 170 0.66 6.38 6.56
CA ALA A 170 -0.58 6.35 5.79
C ALA A 170 -1.74 5.77 6.61
N PRO A 171 -3.00 6.06 6.22
CA PRO A 171 -4.20 5.58 6.88
C PRO A 171 -4.56 4.15 6.45
N TYR A 172 -3.59 3.23 6.41
CA TYR A 172 -3.85 1.80 6.20
C TYR A 172 -3.44 0.98 7.42
N LYS A 173 -4.10 -0.16 7.63
CA LYS A 173 -3.70 -1.14 8.65
C LYS A 173 -2.74 -2.13 8.00
N VAL A 174 -1.63 -2.42 8.68
CA VAL A 174 -0.62 -3.36 8.19
C VAL A 174 -0.27 -4.36 9.28
N SER A 175 -0.16 -5.64 8.91
CA SER A 175 0.48 -6.68 9.70
C SER A 175 1.67 -7.24 8.92
N ILE A 176 2.76 -7.57 9.60
CA ILE A 176 3.96 -8.13 8.97
C ILE A 176 4.36 -9.44 9.66
N VAL A 177 4.65 -10.45 8.85
CA VAL A 177 5.29 -11.69 9.29
C VAL A 177 6.69 -11.76 8.69
N GLY A 178 7.70 -12.04 9.51
CA GLY A 178 9.09 -12.23 9.07
C GLY A 178 9.65 -13.56 9.55
N ARG A 179 10.67 -14.07 8.86
CA ARG A 179 11.34 -15.34 9.20
C ARG A 179 12.59 -15.08 10.03
N VAL A 180 12.79 -15.80 11.14
CA VAL A 180 14.00 -15.64 11.97
C VAL A 180 15.22 -16.40 11.44
N GLY A 181 15.02 -17.31 10.49
CA GLY A 181 16.03 -18.20 9.95
C GLY A 181 15.98 -18.25 8.42
N ALA A 182 16.80 -19.13 7.82
CA ALA A 182 16.66 -19.49 6.42
C ALA A 182 15.26 -20.08 6.17
N CYS A 183 14.61 -19.64 5.08
CA CYS A 183 13.30 -20.12 4.69
C CYS A 183 13.34 -20.70 3.27
N GLY A 184 12.59 -21.78 3.06
CA GLY A 184 12.38 -22.40 1.76
C GLY A 184 11.12 -23.25 1.80
N TYR A 185 10.48 -23.41 0.65
CA TYR A 185 9.38 -24.37 0.49
C TYR A 185 9.95 -25.70 0.00
N VAL A 186 9.55 -26.79 0.64
CA VAL A 186 9.88 -28.15 0.22
C VAL A 186 8.61 -28.75 -0.35
N SER A 187 8.57 -29.05 -1.65
CA SER A 187 7.39 -29.68 -2.25
C SER A 187 7.15 -31.05 -1.61
N GLY A 188 5.88 -31.40 -1.39
CA GLY A 188 5.49 -32.67 -0.74
C GLY A 188 5.70 -32.74 0.78
N GLN A 189 6.34 -31.76 1.43
CA GLN A 189 6.26 -31.66 2.87
C GLN A 189 4.90 -31.07 3.26
N LYS A 190 4.03 -31.89 3.86
CA LYS A 190 2.87 -31.36 4.59
C LYS A 190 3.40 -30.30 5.58
N PRO A 191 2.77 -29.12 5.68
CA PRO A 191 3.19 -28.10 6.65
C PRO A 191 3.35 -28.80 7.99
N ALA A 192 4.54 -28.69 8.59
CA ALA A 192 4.91 -29.48 9.75
C ALA A 192 3.78 -29.35 10.78
N LYS A 193 3.18 -30.48 11.17
CA LYS A 193 2.21 -30.52 12.29
C LYS A 193 2.88 -29.81 13.46
N LYS A 194 2.34 -28.64 13.85
CA LYS A 194 2.74 -27.79 15.00
C LYS A 194 4.01 -28.31 15.71
N GLY A 195 5.21 -27.86 15.32
CA GLY A 195 6.38 -28.18 16.15
C GLY A 195 7.79 -28.02 15.61
N ARG A 196 8.03 -27.89 14.29
CA ARG A 196 9.40 -27.70 13.76
C ARG A 196 9.48 -26.80 12.52
N THR A 197 8.67 -25.75 12.48
CA THR A 197 8.90 -24.63 11.55
C THR A 197 9.86 -23.64 12.19
N VAL A 198 10.71 -23.00 11.37
CA VAL A 198 11.36 -21.74 11.75
C VAL A 198 10.27 -20.87 12.39
N PRO A 199 10.42 -20.37 13.63
CA PRO A 199 9.34 -19.65 14.26
C PRO A 199 9.04 -18.40 13.44
N ASP A 200 7.85 -18.38 12.85
CA ASP A 200 7.30 -17.20 12.21
C ASP A 200 7.06 -16.19 13.34
N LEU A 201 7.81 -15.09 13.31
CA LEU A 201 7.57 -14.01 14.24
C LEU A 201 6.46 -13.13 13.65
N PHE A 202 5.27 -13.25 14.22
CA PHE A 202 4.18 -12.34 13.93
C PHE A 202 4.49 -10.97 14.57
N ILE A 203 4.78 -9.99 13.73
CA ILE A 203 4.87 -8.58 14.12
C ILE A 203 3.50 -7.97 13.78
N GLY A 204 2.51 -8.36 14.57
CA GLY A 204 1.14 -7.88 14.50
C GLY A 204 0.74 -7.40 15.89
N VAL A 205 0.93 -6.10 16.14
CA VAL A 205 0.22 -5.48 17.26
C VAL A 205 -1.17 -5.19 16.71
N GLU A 206 -2.14 -6.09 16.94
CA GLU A 206 -3.51 -5.62 17.07
C GLU A 206 -3.45 -4.46 18.04
N SER A 207 -3.95 -3.29 17.66
CA SER A 207 -4.06 -2.21 18.60
C SER A 207 -5.00 -2.68 19.72
N GLU A 208 -4.44 -3.25 20.77
CA GLU A 208 -5.02 -3.28 22.10
C GLU A 208 -5.22 -1.81 22.49
N THR A 209 -6.33 -1.25 22.01
CA THR A 209 -7.06 -0.23 22.76
C THR A 209 -7.92 -0.96 23.79
N THR A 210 -7.31 -1.88 24.55
CA THR A 210 -7.88 -2.44 25.77
C THR A 210 -7.85 -1.34 26.82
N THR A 211 -9.00 -0.69 26.99
CA THR A 211 -9.72 -0.39 28.24
C THR A 211 -9.02 0.42 29.36
N SER A 212 -7.69 0.46 29.45
CA SER A 212 -6.96 1.04 30.58
C SER A 212 -6.41 2.46 30.34
N GLN A 213 -6.44 2.98 29.11
CA GLN A 213 -6.05 4.38 28.81
C GLN A 213 -7.22 5.38 28.82
N ARG A 214 -8.42 4.94 29.17
CA ARG A 214 -9.64 5.78 29.13
C ARG A 214 -9.74 6.86 30.22
N ARG A 215 -8.73 7.08 31.07
CA ARG A 215 -8.86 8.01 32.20
C ARG A 215 -8.13 9.35 32.10
N LEU A 216 -7.23 9.63 31.15
CA LEU A 216 -6.49 10.91 31.22
C LEU A 216 -6.16 11.67 29.91
N LEU A 217 -6.61 11.27 28.72
CA LEU A 217 -6.26 12.02 27.47
C LEU A 217 -7.38 12.20 26.38
N PRO A 218 -8.65 12.55 26.67
CA PRO A 218 -9.65 12.69 25.60
C PRO A 218 -9.67 14.05 24.86
N THR A 219 -9.10 15.12 25.40
CA THR A 219 -9.46 16.48 24.91
C THR A 219 -8.50 17.11 23.90
N LEU A 220 -7.23 16.69 23.83
CA LEU A 220 -6.22 17.37 23.00
C LEU A 220 -6.04 16.75 21.60
N LYS A 221 -6.23 15.43 21.46
CA LYS A 221 -5.92 14.72 20.20
C LYS A 221 -7.06 14.83 19.18
N ASP A 222 -8.30 14.78 19.64
CA ASP A 222 -9.48 14.92 18.80
C ASP A 222 -9.67 16.38 18.36
N GLY A 223 -9.36 17.34 19.23
CA GLY A 223 -9.35 18.77 18.87
C GLY A 223 -8.37 19.09 17.75
N TYR A 224 -7.15 18.56 17.81
CA TYR A 224 -6.10 18.82 16.81
C TYR A 224 -6.37 18.15 15.45
N LEU A 225 -6.93 16.94 15.45
CA LEU A 225 -7.33 16.26 14.21
C LEU A 225 -8.49 17.00 13.53
N VAL A 226 -9.50 17.43 14.31
CA VAL A 226 -10.64 18.21 13.80
C VAL A 226 -10.19 19.59 13.32
N GLU A 227 -9.27 20.26 14.02
CA GLU A 227 -8.70 21.54 13.56
C GLU A 227 -7.89 21.36 12.28
N LYS A 228 -7.07 20.30 12.18
CA LYS A 228 -6.30 20.02 10.98
C LYS A 228 -7.20 19.75 9.77
N GLU A 229 -8.24 18.94 9.93
CA GLU A 229 -9.22 18.68 8.86
C GLU A 229 -9.96 19.95 8.45
N LYS A 230 -10.32 20.81 9.41
CA LYS A 230 -10.91 22.13 9.13
C LYS A 230 -9.95 23.04 8.36
N ILE A 231 -8.69 23.13 8.77
CA ILE A 231 -7.67 23.95 8.11
C ILE A 231 -7.40 23.44 6.69
N GLU A 232 -7.24 22.13 6.50
CA GLU A 232 -7.06 21.53 5.17
C GLU A 232 -8.28 21.76 4.27
N ALA A 233 -9.50 21.64 4.80
CA ALA A 233 -10.73 21.92 4.06
C ALA A 233 -10.83 23.41 3.68
N THR A 234 -10.48 24.33 4.59
CA THR A 234 -10.44 25.77 4.31
C THR A 234 -9.39 26.11 3.26
N LEU A 235 -8.16 25.60 3.40
CA LEU A 235 -7.11 25.80 2.39
C LEU A 235 -7.49 25.23 1.03
N GLY A 236 -8.13 24.05 1.01
CA GLY A 236 -8.68 23.45 -0.20
C GLY A 236 -9.74 24.35 -0.85
N LYS A 237 -10.67 24.91 -0.06
CA LYS A 237 -11.68 25.86 -0.56
C LYS A 237 -11.05 27.14 -1.11
N VAL A 238 -10.06 27.70 -0.43
CA VAL A 238 -9.36 28.92 -0.88
C VAL A 238 -8.63 28.69 -2.20
N ALA A 239 -7.82 27.62 -2.30
CA ALA A 239 -7.10 27.29 -3.53
C ALA A 239 -8.05 27.00 -4.70
N MET A 240 -9.20 26.37 -4.42
CA MET A 240 -10.22 26.07 -5.43
C MET A 240 -10.97 27.32 -5.88
N ASN A 241 -11.28 28.24 -4.97
CA ASN A 241 -11.86 29.54 -5.32
C ASN A 241 -10.89 30.37 -6.18
N GLU A 242 -9.61 30.40 -5.84
CA GLU A 242 -8.58 31.07 -6.67
C GLU A 242 -8.47 30.45 -8.06
N MET A 243 -8.46 29.12 -8.18
CA MET A 243 -8.51 28.46 -9.50
C MET A 243 -9.79 28.78 -10.26
N TYR A 244 -10.96 28.64 -9.62
CA TYR A 244 -12.25 28.80 -10.31
C TYR A 244 -12.44 30.23 -10.82
N SER A 245 -12.13 31.23 -9.99
CA SER A 245 -12.18 32.65 -10.37
C SER A 245 -11.24 32.99 -11.53
N LYS A 246 -10.11 32.29 -11.67
CA LYS A 246 -9.20 32.42 -12.81
C LYS A 246 -9.83 31.91 -14.12
N PHE A 247 -10.66 30.87 -14.07
CA PHE A 247 -11.33 30.30 -15.25
C PHE A 247 -12.72 30.91 -15.52
N HIS A 248 -13.38 31.47 -14.51
CA HIS A 248 -14.72 32.05 -14.59
C HIS A 248 -14.78 33.43 -13.87
N PRO A 249 -14.19 34.49 -14.45
CA PRO A 249 -14.06 35.80 -13.78
C PRO A 249 -15.39 36.50 -13.49
N SER A 250 -16.45 36.14 -14.22
CA SER A 250 -17.80 36.68 -14.05
C SER A 250 -18.61 36.00 -12.95
N TYR A 251 -18.09 34.93 -12.34
CA TYR A 251 -18.74 34.19 -11.26
C TYR A 251 -18.09 34.54 -9.92
N SER A 252 -18.75 35.37 -9.11
CA SER A 252 -18.38 35.52 -7.69
C SER A 252 -19.06 34.41 -6.89
N MET A 253 -18.39 33.27 -6.74
CA MET A 253 -18.86 32.26 -5.81
C MET A 253 -18.62 32.72 -4.37
N THR A 254 -19.68 32.74 -3.56
CA THR A 254 -19.53 32.95 -2.11
C THR A 254 -19.00 31.67 -1.47
N GLU A 255 -18.14 31.77 -0.45
CA GLU A 255 -17.53 30.61 0.26
C GLU A 255 -18.54 29.57 0.77
N GLN A 256 -19.81 29.97 0.94
CA GLN A 256 -20.89 29.15 1.49
C GLN A 256 -21.45 28.13 0.50
N SER A 257 -21.32 28.34 -0.82
CA SER A 257 -21.93 27.46 -1.82
C SER A 257 -21.00 26.38 -2.38
N LEU A 258 -19.72 26.38 -2.00
CA LEU A 258 -18.73 25.41 -2.50
C LEU A 258 -18.63 24.21 -1.53
N GLN A 259 -19.28 23.10 -1.89
CA GLN A 259 -19.00 21.80 -1.29
C GLN A 259 -17.78 21.18 -1.97
N VAL A 260 -16.77 20.80 -1.18
CA VAL A 260 -15.58 20.08 -1.65
C VAL A 260 -15.69 18.65 -1.15
N ILE A 261 -15.83 17.70 -2.07
CA ILE A 261 -15.89 16.27 -1.76
C ILE A 261 -14.52 15.67 -2.02
N ARG A 262 -13.89 15.12 -0.97
CA ARG A 262 -12.63 14.35 -1.05
C ARG A 262 -12.92 12.91 -1.48
N ALA A 263 -12.96 12.68 -2.79
CA ALA A 263 -13.27 11.37 -3.36
C ALA A 263 -12.18 10.31 -3.09
N ASP A 264 -10.96 10.74 -2.76
CA ASP A 264 -9.82 9.91 -2.37
C ASP A 264 -10.00 9.21 -1.00
N THR A 265 -10.97 9.67 -0.21
CA THR A 265 -11.34 9.02 1.06
C THR A 265 -12.46 8.00 0.91
N MET A 266 -13.00 7.83 -0.31
CA MET A 266 -14.13 6.96 -0.61
C MET A 266 -13.67 5.79 -1.50
N PRO A 267 -13.42 4.59 -0.95
CA PRO A 267 -12.89 3.44 -1.70
C PRO A 267 -13.72 3.04 -2.92
N GLU A 268 -15.05 3.17 -2.85
CA GLU A 268 -15.97 2.88 -3.97
C GLU A 268 -15.79 3.86 -5.13
N ILE A 269 -15.44 5.12 -4.81
CA ILE A 269 -15.22 6.17 -5.80
C ILE A 269 -13.82 6.07 -6.39
N GLN A 270 -12.80 5.71 -5.60
CA GLN A 270 -11.47 5.39 -6.13
C GLN A 270 -11.49 4.17 -7.07
N TYR A 271 -12.24 3.12 -6.70
CA TYR A 271 -12.39 1.93 -7.52
C TYR A 271 -13.11 2.23 -8.84
N LYS A 272 -14.16 3.04 -8.80
CA LYS A 272 -14.89 3.44 -10.01
C LYS A 272 -14.11 4.47 -10.83
N SER A 273 -13.48 5.47 -10.22
CA SER A 273 -12.66 6.49 -10.94
C SER A 273 -11.53 5.82 -11.71
N TYR A 274 -11.01 4.71 -11.20
CA TYR A 274 -10.09 3.83 -11.89
C TYR A 274 -10.70 3.14 -13.13
N LEU A 275 -11.90 2.58 -13.00
CA LEU A 275 -12.67 2.02 -14.14
C LEU A 275 -13.13 3.09 -15.15
N LEU A 276 -13.15 4.36 -14.74
CA LEU A 276 -13.71 5.51 -15.45
C LEU A 276 -12.83 6.12 -16.55
N LYS A 277 -11.69 5.51 -16.90
CA LYS A 277 -11.16 5.69 -18.26
C LYS A 277 -12.14 5.15 -19.34
N LYS A 278 -13.20 4.42 -18.95
CA LYS A 278 -14.22 3.84 -19.86
C LYS A 278 -15.69 4.10 -19.49
N ALA A 279 -16.02 4.64 -18.31
CA ALA A 279 -17.41 4.85 -17.91
C ALA A 279 -17.87 6.29 -18.20
N SER A 280 -19.17 6.47 -18.39
CA SER A 280 -19.73 7.76 -18.79
C SER A 280 -19.80 8.71 -17.60
N TRP A 281 -19.78 10.02 -17.85
CA TRP A 281 -19.89 11.06 -16.81
C TRP A 281 -21.11 10.89 -15.90
N ASN A 282 -22.20 10.36 -16.46
CA ASN A 282 -23.42 10.08 -15.71
C ASN A 282 -23.22 8.99 -14.66
N ASP A 283 -22.35 8.01 -14.90
CA ASP A 283 -22.06 6.91 -13.98
C ASP A 283 -21.27 7.41 -12.75
N LEU A 284 -20.34 8.35 -12.97
CA LEU A 284 -19.54 8.98 -11.93
C LEU A 284 -20.42 9.85 -11.02
N ARG A 285 -21.25 10.69 -11.62
CA ARG A 285 -22.24 11.52 -10.92
C ARG A 285 -23.22 10.67 -10.11
N HIS A 286 -23.81 9.63 -10.73
CA HIS A 286 -24.73 8.73 -10.03
C HIS A 286 -24.04 8.04 -8.85
N THR A 287 -22.80 7.57 -9.04
CA THR A 287 -22.03 6.94 -7.95
C THR A 287 -21.81 7.92 -6.79
N LEU A 288 -21.35 9.13 -7.08
CA LEU A 288 -21.19 10.18 -6.07
C LEU A 288 -22.49 10.43 -5.31
N GLN A 289 -23.60 10.68 -6.02
CA GLN A 289 -24.92 10.90 -5.43
C GLN A 289 -25.37 9.75 -4.54
N THR A 290 -25.14 8.50 -4.97
CA THR A 290 -25.48 7.32 -4.17
C THR A 290 -24.60 7.16 -2.94
N THR A 291 -23.30 7.44 -3.05
CA THR A 291 -22.33 7.22 -1.98
C THR A 291 -22.41 8.32 -0.92
N THR A 292 -22.60 9.58 -1.32
CA THR A 292 -22.74 10.72 -0.40
C THR A 292 -24.16 10.89 0.13
N LYS A 293 -25.15 10.24 -0.51
CA LYS A 293 -26.59 10.45 -0.31
C LYS A 293 -27.05 11.88 -0.65
N GLU A 294 -26.23 12.65 -1.38
CA GLU A 294 -26.62 13.98 -1.86
C GLU A 294 -27.38 13.84 -3.16
N LYS A 295 -28.61 14.40 -3.19
CA LYS A 295 -29.49 14.35 -4.36
C LYS A 295 -29.15 15.41 -5.40
N ASP A 296 -28.52 16.50 -4.98
CA ASP A 296 -28.13 17.61 -5.85
C ASP A 296 -26.65 17.91 -5.65
N LEU A 297 -25.90 17.86 -6.76
CA LEU A 297 -24.46 18.18 -6.80
C LEU A 297 -24.21 19.48 -7.58
N TYR A 298 -25.25 20.26 -7.89
CA TYR A 298 -25.06 21.60 -8.46
C TYR A 298 -24.23 22.48 -7.51
N GLY A 299 -23.21 23.15 -8.05
CA GLY A 299 -22.25 23.95 -7.30
C GLY A 299 -21.16 23.14 -6.56
N THR A 300 -21.10 21.82 -6.73
CA THR A 300 -20.14 20.97 -6.03
C THR A 300 -18.86 20.79 -6.86
N LEU A 301 -17.71 21.05 -6.24
CA LEU A 301 -16.41 20.68 -6.78
C LEU A 301 -15.95 19.37 -6.16
N VAL A 302 -15.70 18.37 -7.01
CA VAL A 302 -15.19 17.07 -6.56
C VAL A 302 -13.70 17.01 -6.81
N TYR A 303 -12.96 16.70 -5.75
CA TYR A 303 -11.52 16.57 -5.74
C TYR A 303 -11.14 15.09 -5.73
N PHE A 304 -10.28 14.71 -6.66
CA PHE A 304 -9.66 13.39 -6.69
C PHE A 304 -8.15 13.52 -6.55
N ASP A 305 -7.59 12.92 -5.50
CA ASP A 305 -6.16 12.62 -5.44
C ASP A 305 -5.90 11.39 -6.32
N CYS A 306 -5.55 11.66 -7.58
CA CYS A 306 -5.34 10.65 -8.62
C CYS A 306 -3.86 10.71 -9.03
N PRO A 307 -2.97 9.86 -8.49
CA PRO A 307 -1.56 9.89 -8.87
C PRO A 307 -1.39 9.84 -10.40
N PRO A 308 -0.64 10.78 -11.02
CA PRO A 308 0.33 11.69 -10.42
C PRO A 308 -0.15 13.11 -10.05
N GLY A 309 -1.46 13.38 -9.94
CA GLY A 309 -1.96 14.74 -9.72
C GLY A 309 -3.35 14.89 -9.11
N ILE A 310 -3.88 16.11 -9.15
CA ILE A 310 -5.26 16.41 -8.77
C ILE A 310 -6.13 16.42 -10.01
N MET A 311 -7.32 15.85 -9.89
CA MET A 311 -8.43 16.14 -10.80
C MET A 311 -9.53 16.92 -10.08
N VAL A 312 -9.97 18.03 -10.67
CA VAL A 312 -11.07 18.88 -10.18
C VAL A 312 -12.21 18.86 -11.18
N MET A 313 -13.42 18.57 -10.69
CA MET A 313 -14.63 18.51 -11.52
C MET A 313 -15.67 19.53 -11.09
N ASP A 314 -16.28 20.20 -12.07
CA ASP A 314 -17.53 20.94 -11.89
C ASP A 314 -18.71 20.03 -12.18
N MET A 315 -19.39 19.61 -11.12
CA MET A 315 -20.54 18.72 -11.23
C MET A 315 -21.77 19.41 -11.81
N SER A 316 -21.85 20.75 -11.81
CA SER A 316 -22.96 21.52 -12.37
C SER A 316 -22.94 21.45 -13.89
N ASN A 317 -21.76 21.70 -14.45
CA ASN A 317 -21.53 21.80 -15.88
C ASN A 317 -21.05 20.49 -16.51
N ASN A 318 -20.91 19.43 -15.70
CA ASN A 318 -20.44 18.11 -16.12
C ASN A 318 -19.10 18.19 -16.88
N ARG A 319 -18.17 18.98 -16.33
CA ARG A 319 -16.92 19.33 -17.00
C ARG A 319 -15.73 19.19 -16.06
N GLU A 320 -14.64 18.63 -16.57
CA GLU A 320 -13.33 18.66 -15.94
C GLU A 320 -12.76 20.08 -15.99
N LEU A 321 -12.44 20.66 -14.83
CA LEU A 321 -11.85 21.99 -14.74
C LEU A 321 -10.32 21.93 -14.76
N TYR A 322 -9.75 20.89 -14.14
CA TYR A 322 -8.32 20.74 -14.00
C TYR A 322 -7.92 19.28 -13.85
N HIS A 323 -6.81 18.91 -14.49
CA HIS A 323 -6.15 17.63 -14.32
C HIS A 323 -4.65 17.82 -14.55
N GLY A 324 -3.88 17.74 -13.46
CA GLY A 324 -2.45 18.01 -13.49
C GLY A 324 -1.76 17.69 -12.17
N ALA A 325 -0.44 17.57 -12.20
CA ALA A 325 0.37 17.40 -11.01
C ALA A 325 0.38 18.70 -10.18
N ILE A 326 0.39 18.56 -8.84
CA ILE A 326 0.75 19.66 -7.92
C ILE A 326 2.26 19.82 -7.94
#